data_AF-A0A1Z4JI69-F1
#
_entry.id   AF-A0A1Z4JI69-F1
#
_cell.length_a   1.000
_cell.length_b   1.000
_cell.length_c   1.000
_cell.angle_alpha   90.00
_cell.angle_beta   90.00
_cell.angle_gamma   90.00
#
_symmetry.space_group_name_H-M   'P 1'
#
loop_
_entity.id
_entity.type
_entity.pdbx_description
1 polymer ?
#
loop_
_entity_poly.entity_id
_entity_poly.type
_entity_poly.pdbx_seq_one_letter_code
_entity_poly.pdbx_strand_id
1 'polypeptide(L)' 'MKLLLLLQQESAMPEIPRQLKPDELHQWQLAIAEADRHNILCHCRDCDYEWVASKPEPCQCGSKQVEHIACWQFPDG' A
#
# COMPACT_ATOMS: atom_id res chain seq x y z
N MET A 1 41.16 -22.83 24.34
CA MET A 1 40.41 -22.74 23.07
C MET A 1 38.98 -23.21 23.24
N LYS A 2 38.13 -22.42 23.91
CA LYS A 2 36.70 -22.76 24.09
C LYS A 2 35.80 -21.52 24.06
N LEU A 3 36.27 -20.48 23.35
CA LEU A 3 35.60 -19.18 23.22
C LEU A 3 35.16 -18.87 21.78
N LEU A 4 35.13 -19.87 20.89
CA LEU A 4 34.84 -19.71 19.45
C LEU A 4 33.69 -20.61 18.96
N LEU A 5 32.80 -21.06 19.85
CA LEU A 5 31.71 -22.00 19.50
C LEU A 5 30.32 -21.52 19.94
N LEU A 6 30.13 -20.22 20.19
CA LEU A 6 28.83 -19.69 20.66
C LEU A 6 28.23 -18.56 19.80
N LEU A 7 28.61 -18.43 18.52
CA LEU A 7 28.05 -17.37 17.65
C LEU A 7 27.61 -17.84 16.26
N GLN A 8 27.08 -19.06 16.13
CA GLN A 8 26.42 -19.49 14.89
C GLN A 8 25.14 -20.30 15.17
N GLN A 9 24.29 -19.80 16.06
CA GLN A 9 22.87 -20.15 15.99
C GLN A 9 22.14 -19.04 15.23
N GLU A 10 22.37 -19.00 13.91
CA GLU A 10 21.36 -18.44 13.02
C GLU A 10 20.15 -19.37 13.11
N SER A 11 19.25 -19.04 14.03
CA SER A 11 17.98 -19.74 14.14
C SER A 11 17.25 -19.51 12.83
N ALA A 12 17.22 -20.52 11.97
CA ALA A 12 16.45 -20.47 10.73
C ALA A 12 15.02 -20.07 11.10
N MET A 13 14.54 -18.95 10.55
CA MET A 13 13.14 -18.57 10.69
C MET A 13 12.30 -19.72 10.12
N PRO A 14 11.30 -20.22 10.86
CA PRO A 14 10.46 -21.28 10.34
C PRO A 14 9.79 -20.81 9.06
N GLU A 15 9.86 -21.62 8.01
CA GLU A 15 9.17 -21.33 6.76
C GLU A 15 7.66 -21.26 7.03
N ILE A 16 7.06 -20.09 6.80
CA ILE A 16 5.62 -19.91 6.92
C ILE A 16 4.99 -20.61 5.70
N PRO A 17 4.14 -21.64 5.88
CA PRO A 17 3.51 -22.32 4.77
C PRO A 17 2.71 -21.34 3.90
N ARG A 18 2.86 -21.42 2.59
CA ARG A 18 2.04 -20.64 1.65
C ARG A 18 0.57 -21.02 1.84
N GLN A 19 -0.24 -20.08 2.30
CA GLN A 19 -1.66 -20.29 2.58
C GLN A 19 -2.52 -20.32 1.31
N LEU A 20 -2.08 -19.64 0.24
CA LEU A 20 -2.82 -19.50 -1.01
C LEU A 20 -2.14 -20.28 -2.14
N LYS A 21 -2.95 -20.89 -3.01
CA LYS A 21 -2.47 -21.40 -4.29
C LYS A 21 -2.02 -20.24 -5.19
N PRO A 22 -1.12 -20.45 -6.17
CA PRO A 22 -0.66 -19.38 -7.06
C PRO A 22 -1.80 -18.61 -7.73
N ASP A 23 -2.83 -19.32 -8.20
CA ASP A 23 -3.98 -18.70 -8.87
C ASP A 23 -4.82 -17.87 -7.89
N GLU A 24 -5.06 -18.38 -6.67
CA GLU A 24 -5.78 -17.63 -5.63
C GLU A 24 -5.03 -16.37 -5.22
N LEU A 25 -3.71 -16.48 -5.04
CA LEU A 25 -2.85 -15.32 -4.77
C LEU A 25 -2.97 -14.28 -5.89
N HIS A 26 -2.96 -14.72 -7.15
CA HIS A 26 -3.09 -13.82 -8.28
C HIS A 26 -4.45 -13.12 -8.31
N GLN A 27 -5.54 -13.84 -8.06
CA GLN A 27 -6.89 -13.26 -7.97
C GLN A 27 -6.98 -12.21 -6.87
N TRP A 28 -6.43 -12.49 -5.68
CA TRP A 28 -6.37 -11.52 -4.59
C TRP A 28 -5.55 -10.28 -4.93
N GLN A 29 -4.39 -10.45 -5.58
CA GLN A 29 -3.58 -9.32 -6.04
C GLN A 29 -4.32 -8.43 -7.04
N LEU A 30 -5.10 -9.02 -7.96
CA LEU A 30 -5.94 -8.25 -8.88
C LEU A 30 -7.03 -7.48 -8.14
N ALA A 31 -7.71 -8.12 -7.18
CA ALA A 31 -8.74 -7.46 -6.38
C ALA A 31 -8.17 -6.30 -5.53
N ILE A 32 -6.97 -6.46 -4.96
CA ILE A 32 -6.28 -5.40 -4.24
C ILE A 32 -5.89 -4.26 -5.18
N ALA A 33 -5.33 -4.57 -6.35
CA ALA A 33 -4.97 -3.56 -7.34
C ALA A 33 -6.19 -2.75 -7.84
N GLU A 34 -7.34 -3.40 -7.94
CA GLU A 34 -8.61 -2.75 -8.24
C GLU A 34 -9.08 -1.84 -7.10
N ALA A 35 -9.03 -2.32 -5.85
CA ALA A 35 -9.39 -1.56 -4.66
C ALA A 35 -8.45 -0.38 -4.39
N ASP A 36 -7.19 -0.47 -4.83
CA ASP A 36 -6.21 0.62 -4.76
C ASP A 36 -6.44 1.72 -5.81
N ARG A 37 -7.41 1.56 -6.72
CA ARG A 37 -7.80 2.66 -7.61
C ARG A 37 -8.63 3.68 -6.83
N HIS A 38 -8.36 4.97 -7.04
CA HIS A 38 -9.07 6.06 -6.37
C HIS A 38 -9.01 5.96 -4.84
N ASN A 39 -7.85 5.61 -4.29
CA ASN A 39 -7.64 5.40 -2.86
C ASN A 39 -6.88 6.56 -2.18
N ILE A 40 -6.79 7.73 -2.83
CA ILE A 40 -6.14 8.91 -2.28
C ILE A 40 -7.12 10.08 -2.30
N LEU A 41 -7.55 10.51 -1.11
CA LEU A 41 -8.25 11.78 -0.93
C LEU A 41 -7.22 12.91 -0.98
N CYS A 42 -7.43 13.82 -1.91
CA CYS A 42 -6.60 14.99 -2.16
C CYS A 42 -7.35 16.26 -1.69
N HIS A 43 -6.64 17.14 -0.99
CA HIS A 43 -7.15 18.47 -0.61
C HIS A 43 -6.11 19.54 -0.97
N CYS A 44 -6.51 20.52 -1.78
CA CYS A 44 -5.62 21.63 -2.16
C CYS A 44 -5.66 22.75 -1.12
N ARG A 45 -4.52 23.06 -0.50
CA ARG A 45 -4.42 24.14 0.51
C ARG A 45 -4.62 25.55 -0.04
N ASP A 46 -4.51 25.74 -1.35
CA ASP A 46 -4.59 27.08 -1.97
C ASP A 46 -5.99 27.45 -2.45
N CYS A 47 -6.81 26.46 -2.83
CA CYS A 47 -8.15 26.71 -3.38
C CYS A 47 -9.26 25.87 -2.72
N ASP A 48 -8.92 25.12 -1.68
CA ASP A 48 -9.82 24.24 -0.90
C ASP A 48 -10.55 23.16 -1.69
N TYR A 49 -10.17 22.93 -2.96
CA TYR A 49 -10.75 21.88 -3.78
C TYR A 49 -10.35 20.49 -3.27
N GLU A 50 -11.33 19.59 -3.17
CA GLU A 50 -11.15 18.20 -2.76
C GLU A 50 -11.52 17.25 -3.90
N TRP A 51 -10.73 16.20 -4.06
CA TRP A 51 -10.97 15.17 -5.08
C TRP A 51 -10.32 13.85 -4.69
N VAL A 52 -10.60 12.80 -5.45
CA VAL A 52 -10.02 11.47 -5.23
C VAL A 52 -9.21 11.06 -6.45
N ALA A 53 -8.01 10.54 -6.21
CA ALA A 53 -7.07 10.11 -7.24
C ALA A 53 -6.48 8.73 -6.91
N SER A 54 -5.91 8.07 -7.93
CA SER A 54 -5.16 6.81 -7.74
C SER A 54 -3.67 7.04 -7.47
N LYS A 55 -3.19 8.28 -7.57
CA LYS A 55 -1.79 8.68 -7.35
C LYS A 55 -1.72 10.16 -6.99
N PRO A 56 -0.63 10.62 -6.34
CA PRO A 56 -0.41 12.04 -6.10
C PRO A 56 -0.36 12.84 -7.41
N GLU A 57 -1.14 13.91 -7.48
CA GLU A 57 -1.25 14.77 -8.66
C GLU A 57 -1.50 16.24 -8.27
N PRO A 58 -1.07 17.21 -9.10
CA PRO A 58 -1.32 18.62 -8.82
C PRO A 58 -2.81 18.96 -8.92
N CYS A 59 -3.23 20.01 -8.21
CA CYS A 59 -4.59 20.50 -8.30
C CYS A 59 -4.87 21.11 -9.67
N GLN A 60 -6.13 21.08 -10.11
CA GLN A 60 -6.59 21.75 -11.34
C GLN A 60 -6.33 23.27 -11.38
N CYS A 61 -6.13 23.93 -10.23
CA CYS A 61 -5.75 25.34 -10.16
C CYS A 61 -4.25 25.58 -10.45
N GLY A 62 -3.47 24.52 -10.65
CA GLY A 62 -2.02 24.57 -10.85
C GLY A 62 -1.19 24.45 -9.56
N SER A 63 -1.83 24.45 -8.39
CA SER A 63 -1.14 24.29 -7.11
C SER A 63 -0.54 22.89 -6.95
N LYS A 64 0.64 22.86 -6.32
CA LYS A 64 1.32 21.63 -5.85
C LYS A 64 1.20 21.44 -4.33
N GLN A 65 0.54 22.35 -3.62
CA GLN A 65 0.31 22.29 -2.18
C GLN A 65 -0.93 21.43 -1.90
N VAL A 66 -0.80 20.13 -2.14
CA VAL A 66 -1.89 19.16 -2.02
C VAL A 66 -1.60 18.23 -0.84
N GLU A 67 -2.52 18.17 0.12
CA GLU A 67 -2.54 17.14 1.15
C GLU A 67 -3.10 15.85 0.57
N HIS A 68 -2.50 14.71 0.95
CA HIS A 68 -2.90 13.39 0.49
C HIS A 68 -3.18 12.51 1.69
N ILE A 69 -4.36 11.91 1.73
CA ILE A 69 -4.77 10.97 2.76
C ILE A 69 -5.22 9.69 2.05
N ALA A 70 -4.65 8.55 2.44
CA ALA A 70 -5.13 7.27 1.95
C ALA A 70 -6.58 7.07 2.41
N CYS A 71 -7.47 6.74 1.47
CA CYS A 71 -8.88 6.50 1.72
C CYS A 71 -9.30 5.14 1.16
N TRP A 72 -10.22 4.48 1.86
CA TRP A 72 -10.90 3.30 1.34
C TRP A 72 -12.29 3.71 0.89
N GLN A 73 -12.61 3.43 -0.38
CA GLN A 73 -13.93 3.62 -0.93
C GLN A 73 -14.58 2.26 -1.10
N PHE A 74 -15.74 2.06 -0.48
CA PHE A 74 -16.61 0.96 -0.84
C PHE A 74 -17.44 1.42 -2.03
N PRO A 75 -17.47 0.68 -3.16
CA PRO A 75 -18.41 0.98 -4.21
C PRO A 75 -19.83 0.78 -3.66
N ASP A 76 -20.70 1.79 -3.82
CA ASP A 76 -22.09 1.76 -3.34
C ASP A 76 -23.02 0.85 -4.21
N GLY A 77 -22.47 -0.15 -4.92
CA GLY A 77 -23.19 -0.94 -5.94
C GLY A 77 -22.98 -2.44 -5.82
#